data_AF-A0ABD5Y1U2-F1
#
_entry.id   AF-A0ABD5Y1U2-F1
#
_cell.length_a   1.000
_cell.length_b   1.000
_cell.length_c   1.000
_cell.angle_alpha   90.00
_cell.angle_beta   90.00
_cell.angle_gamma   90.00
#
_symmetry.space_group_name_H-M   'P 1'
#
loop_
_entity.id
_entity.type
_entity.pdbx_description
1 polymer ?
#
loop_
_entity_poly.entity_id
_entity_poly.type
_entity_poly.pdbx_seq_one_letter_code
_entity_poly.pdbx_strand_id
1 'polypeptide(L)' 'MFKLLFAGGPGDTEQFPRTGADVRSRDADRWARLLRPAAKDRGVLLPPNQFESQFVSAAYTEDDIDRTLEAYKHALA' A
#
# COMPACT_ATOMS: atom_id res chain seq x y z
N MET A 1 4.14 -12.33 -0.56
CA MET A 1 3.25 -11.16 -0.77
C MET A 1 3.37 -10.27 0.45
N PHE A 2 3.90 -9.07 0.31
CA PHE A 2 3.87 -8.06 1.37
C PHE A 2 2.91 -6.96 0.91
N LYS A 3 2.20 -6.35 1.85
CA LYS A 3 1.23 -5.31 1.57
C LYS A 3 1.38 -4.21 2.60
N LEU A 4 1.36 -2.97 2.14
CA LEU A 4 1.40 -1.82 3.01
C LEU A 4 0.03 -1.62 3.67
N LEU A 5 0.03 -1.42 4.98
CA LEU A 5 -1.09 -0.93 5.77
C LEU A 5 -0.62 0.33 6.46
N PHE A 6 -1.31 1.45 6.27
CA PHE A 6 -0.97 2.69 6.95
C PHE A 6 -1.38 2.57 8.42
N ALA A 7 -0.39 2.38 9.30
CA ALA A 7 -0.58 2.50 10.75
C ALA A 7 -0.99 3.95 11.12
N GLY A 8 -1.56 4.12 12.31
CA GLY A 8 -1.96 5.43 12.84
C GLY A 8 -0.79 6.41 12.98
N GLY A 9 -1.09 7.61 13.50
CA GLY A 9 -0.20 8.76 13.53
C GLY A 9 1.16 8.56 14.23
N PRO A 10 1.99 9.61 14.29
CA PRO A 10 3.34 9.55 14.87
C PRO A 10 3.30 8.98 16.30
N GLY A 11 4.02 7.88 16.54
CA GLY A 11 4.06 7.17 17.84
C GLY A 11 3.37 5.81 17.86
N ASP A 12 2.61 5.46 16.81
CA ASP A 12 1.86 4.19 16.72
C ASP A 12 2.70 3.00 16.19
N THR A 13 4.02 3.20 16.03
CA THR A 13 4.96 2.23 15.43
C THR A 13 5.17 0.96 16.23
N GLU A 14 4.71 0.90 17.49
CA GLU A 14 4.80 -0.30 18.34
C GLU A 14 3.53 -1.18 18.32
N GLN A 15 2.41 -0.70 17.76
CA GLN A 15 1.17 -1.48 17.67
C GLN A 15 1.05 -2.21 16.32
N PHE A 16 1.69 -3.38 16.24
CA PHE A 16 1.42 -4.33 15.16
C PHE A 16 -0.04 -4.81 15.25
N PRO A 17 -0.83 -4.78 14.16
CA PRO A 17 -2.19 -5.29 14.21
C PRO A 17 -2.19 -6.79 14.53
N ARG A 18 -2.91 -7.17 15.59
CA ARG A 18 -3.06 -8.57 16.06
C ARG A 18 -4.45 -9.12 15.78
N THR A 19 -5.43 -8.24 15.60
CA THR A 19 -6.83 -8.55 15.42
C THR A 19 -7.41 -7.86 14.18
N GLY A 20 -8.57 -8.33 13.72
CA GLY A 20 -9.30 -7.65 12.66
C GLY A 20 -9.77 -6.24 13.03
N ALA A 21 -9.95 -5.95 14.32
CA ALA A 21 -10.28 -4.61 14.79
C ALA A 21 -9.10 -3.65 14.61
N ASP A 22 -7.88 -4.12 14.90
CA ASP A 22 -6.66 -3.33 14.71
C ASP A 22 -6.48 -2.96 13.24
N VAL A 23 -6.71 -3.92 12.32
CA VAL A 23 -6.68 -3.69 10.86
C VAL A 23 -7.75 -2.68 10.45
N ARG A 24 -8.99 -2.80 10.97
CA ARG A 24 -10.09 -1.89 10.64
C ARG A 24 -9.85 -0.45 11.07
N SER A 25 -9.05 -0.24 12.12
CA SER A 25 -8.70 1.10 12.62
C SER A 25 -7.62 1.83 11.80
N ARG A 26 -7.04 1.18 10.78
CA ARG A 26 -5.94 1.75 9.98
C ARG A 26 -6.41 2.81 8.99
N ASP A 27 -5.53 3.75 8.64
CA ASP A 27 -5.86 4.96 7.86
C ASP A 27 -6.09 4.64 6.37
N ALA A 28 -7.35 4.42 6.01
CA ALA A 28 -7.76 4.13 4.64
C ALA A 28 -7.78 5.38 3.75
N ASP A 29 -7.89 6.57 4.34
CA ASP A 29 -7.92 7.83 3.62
C ASP A 29 -6.54 8.15 3.05
N ARG A 30 -5.48 7.85 3.81
CA ARG A 30 -4.10 8.01 3.34
C ARG A 30 -3.80 7.14 2.12
N TRP A 31 -4.34 5.92 2.06
CA TRP A 31 -4.27 5.07 0.87
C TRP A 31 -4.92 5.73 -0.35
N ALA A 32 -6.17 6.17 -0.18
CA ALA A 32 -6.97 6.72 -1.26
C ALA A 32 -6.43 8.05 -1.80
N ARG A 33 -5.82 8.86 -0.93
CA ARG A 33 -5.37 10.22 -1.28
C ARG A 33 -3.90 10.33 -1.64
N LEU A 34 -3.03 9.49 -1.09
CA LEU A 34 -1.57 9.60 -1.32
C LEU A 34 -1.07 8.47 -2.21
N LEU A 35 -1.13 7.23 -1.72
CA LEU A 35 -0.42 6.12 -2.36
C LEU A 35 -1.06 5.74 -3.69
N ARG A 36 -2.38 5.56 -3.74
CA ARG A 36 -3.05 5.11 -4.96
C ARG A 36 -2.95 6.13 -6.12
N PRO A 37 -3.18 7.44 -5.91
CA PRO A 37 -2.96 8.43 -6.97
C PRO A 37 -1.50 8.49 -7.43
N ALA A 38 -0.54 8.54 -6.50
CA ALA A 38 0.88 8.63 -6.83
C ALA A 38 1.42 7.41 -7.60
N ALA A 39 0.89 6.21 -7.30
CA ALA A 39 1.19 4.99 -8.04
C ALA A 39 0.55 5.00 -9.43
N LYS A 40 -0.70 5.46 -9.55
CA LYS A 40 -1.40 5.60 -10.84
C LYS A 40 -0.63 6.53 -11.78
N ASP A 41 -0.14 7.65 -11.29
CA ASP A 41 0.65 8.62 -12.07
C ASP A 41 1.96 8.02 -12.60
N ARG A 42 2.41 6.90 -12.03
CA ARG A 42 3.59 6.11 -12.45
C ARG A 42 3.22 4.86 -13.25
N GLY A 43 1.97 4.72 -13.66
CA GLY A 43 1.49 3.57 -14.42
C GLY A 43 1.27 2.30 -13.59
N VAL A 44 1.24 2.39 -12.26
CA VAL A 44 1.00 1.26 -11.35
C VAL A 44 -0.45 1.30 -10.86
N LEU A 45 -1.23 0.28 -11.22
CA LEU A 45 -2.63 0.18 -10.80
C LEU A 45 -2.73 -0.54 -9.45
N LEU A 46 -3.06 0.22 -8.40
CA LEU A 46 -3.36 -0.30 -7.08
C LEU A 46 -4.88 -0.44 -6.84
N PRO A 47 -5.31 -1.39 -5.99
CA PRO A 47 -6.72 -1.56 -5.66
C PRO A 47 -7.30 -0.28 -5.03
N PRO A 48 -8.60 0.00 -5.24
CA PRO A 48 -9.26 1.18 -4.69
C PRO A 48 -9.20 1.26 -3.15
N ASN A 49 -9.04 0.12 -2.48
CA ASN A 49 -9.09 0.02 -1.02
C ASN A 49 -7.85 -0.70 -0.45
N GLN A 50 -7.25 -0.15 0.61
CA GLN A 50 -6.15 -0.79 1.33
C GLN A 50 -6.53 -2.11 1.99
N PHE A 51 -7.81 -2.46 2.09
CA PHE A 51 -8.26 -3.74 2.64
C PHE A 51 -8.40 -4.85 1.57
N GLU A 52 -8.12 -4.56 0.30
CA GLU A 52 -8.24 -5.52 -0.82
C GLU A 52 -6.90 -6.14 -1.22
N SER A 53 -6.89 -7.45 -1.49
CA SER A 53 -5.68 -8.17 -1.93
C SER A 53 -5.12 -7.63 -3.25
N GLN A 54 -3.79 -7.65 -3.39
CA GLN A 54 -3.07 -7.28 -4.62
C GLN A 54 -2.57 -8.53 -5.33
N PHE A 55 -3.14 -8.89 -6.47
CA PHE A 55 -2.77 -10.14 -7.14
C PHE A 55 -1.56 -9.95 -8.06
N VAL A 56 -0.73 -10.99 -8.15
CA VAL A 56 0.35 -11.10 -9.13
C VAL A 56 -0.04 -12.10 -10.22
N SER A 57 0.53 -11.94 -11.41
CA SER A 57 0.37 -12.89 -12.50
C SER A 57 1.74 -13.34 -13.02
N ALA A 58 1.78 -14.48 -13.71
CA ALA A 58 2.99 -14.98 -14.35
C ALA A 58 3.49 -14.09 -15.51
N ALA A 59 2.72 -13.07 -15.91
CA ALA A 59 3.13 -12.11 -16.93
C ALA A 59 4.02 -10.99 -16.39
N TYR A 60 4.14 -10.83 -15.06
CA TYR A 60 4.99 -9.79 -14.47
C TYR A 60 6.47 -10.12 -14.58
N THR A 61 7.24 -9.08 -14.89
CA THR A 61 8.70 -9.10 -14.99
C THR A 61 9.34 -8.48 -13.73
N GLU A 62 10.66 -8.58 -13.61
CA GLU A 62 11.40 -7.86 -12.55
C GLU A 62 11.23 -6.34 -12.67
N ASP A 63 11.20 -5.80 -13.89
CA ASP A 63 10.95 -4.37 -14.14
C ASP A 63 9.57 -3.91 -13.63
N ASP A 64 8.54 -4.74 -13.76
CA ASP A 64 7.22 -4.46 -13.18
C ASP A 64 7.27 -4.36 -11.65
N ILE A 65 8.05 -5.23 -11.01
CA ILE A 65 8.24 -5.25 -9.56
C ILE A 65 9.00 -3.99 -9.14
N ASP A 66 10.12 -3.67 -9.80
CA ASP A 66 10.95 -2.52 -9.49
C ASP A 66 10.19 -1.20 -9.68
N ARG A 67 9.47 -1.04 -10.81
CA ARG A 67 8.59 0.12 -11.04
C ARG A 67 7.55 0.26 -9.94
N THR A 68 6.98 -0.86 -9.48
CA THR A 68 6.02 -0.87 -8.37
C THR A 68 6.68 -0.43 -7.07
N LEU A 69 7.87 -0.95 -6.74
CA LEU A 69 8.61 -0.55 -5.54
C LEU A 69 8.98 0.93 -5.54
N GLU A 70 9.42 1.48 -6.68
CA GLU A 70 9.74 2.91 -6.81
C GLU A 70 8.50 3.80 -6.65
N ALA A 71 7.33 3.37 -7.11
CA ALA A 71 6.08 4.07 -6.85
C ALA A 71 5.74 4.14 -5.35
N TYR A 72 5.98 3.07 -4.59
CA TYR A 72 5.81 3.06 -3.14
C TYR A 72 6.83 3.98 -2.45
N LYS A 73 8.12 3.88 -2.80
CA LYS A 73 9.16 4.74 -2.22
C LYS A 73 8.86 6.21 -2.42
N HIS A 74 8.48 6.60 -3.63
CA HIS A 74 8.13 7.98 -3.93
C HIS A 74 6.90 8.47 -3.15
N ALA A 75 5.85 7.65 -3.02
CA ALA A 75 4.64 8.04 -2.31
C ALA A 75 4.81 8.16 -0.79
N LEU A 76 5.88 7.56 -0.25
CA LEU A 76 6.17 7.52 1.19
C LEU A 76 7.30 8.47 1.63
N ALA A 77 8.02 9.09 0.68
CA ALA A 77 9.01 10.13 0.94
C ALA A 77 8.34 11.42 1.43
#